data_AF-A0A7C8EWX0-F1
#
_entry.id   AF-A0A7C8EWX0-F1
#
_cell.length_a   1.000
_cell.length_b   1.000
_cell.length_c   1.000
_cell.angle_alpha   90.00
_cell.angle_beta   90.00
_cell.angle_gamma   90.00
#
_symmetry.space_group_name_H-M   'P 1'
#
loop_
_entity.id
_entity.type
_entity.pdbx_description
1 polymer ?
#
loop_
_entity_poly.entity_id
_entity_poly.type
_entity_poly.pdbx_seq_one_letter_code
_entity_poly.pdbx_strand_id
1 'polypeptide(L)'
;MLDIDTKRRIDTARDILVGKVPDPKSQVEQITIALIYKFMDDMDAESEEFGGERKFFANGFSRYGWAKLMRSGLGGHETLNLYGEAIAKMPENPGIPLLFRDIFKNAYLPYRDPETLRAFLKIIDEFEYDHSERLGDAFEYLLSVLGSQGDAGQFRTPRHIIDFIVSVIDPKKTETVLDPACGTAGFLISSWKHILKTNTDAQG
;
A
#
# COMPACT_ATOMS: atom_id res chain seq x y z
N MET A 1 -5.53 -11.70 9.77
CA MET A 1 -4.46 -11.92 10.78
C MET A 1 -3.22 -11.87 9.95
N LEU A 2 -2.26 -11.03 10.32
CA LEU A 2 -1.07 -10.80 9.50
C LEU A 2 -0.43 -12.14 9.18
N ASP A 3 -0.37 -12.45 7.89
CA ASP A 3 0.28 -13.67 7.42
C ASP A 3 1.78 -13.64 7.76
N ILE A 4 2.34 -14.82 8.03
CA ILE A 4 3.74 -14.97 8.47
C ILE A 4 4.68 -14.43 7.39
N ASP A 5 4.36 -14.63 6.11
CA ASP A 5 5.21 -14.15 5.02
C ASP A 5 5.16 -12.62 4.89
N THR A 6 3.98 -12.00 5.04
CA THR A 6 3.87 -10.53 5.05
C THR A 6 4.70 -9.91 6.18
N LYS A 7 4.62 -10.48 7.39
CA LYS A 7 5.43 -10.02 8.51
C LYS A 7 6.92 -10.13 8.22
N ARG A 8 7.36 -11.31 7.75
CA ARG A 8 8.77 -11.59 7.42
C ARG A 8 9.30 -10.62 6.37
N ARG A 9 8.52 -10.32 5.32
CA ARG A 9 8.91 -9.38 4.27
C ARG A 9 9.07 -7.96 4.80
N ILE A 10 8.16 -7.50 5.67
CA ILE A 10 8.29 -6.18 6.30
C ILE A 10 9.54 -6.12 7.19
N ASP A 11 9.77 -7.14 8.02
CA ASP A 11 10.96 -7.19 8.87
C ASP A 11 12.24 -7.21 8.03
N THR A 12 12.27 -8.00 6.94
CA THR A 12 13.40 -8.04 6.00
C THR A 12 13.65 -6.68 5.33
N ALA A 13 12.58 -6.01 4.88
CA ALA A 13 12.68 -4.68 4.29
C ALA A 13 13.24 -3.66 5.29
N ARG A 14 12.83 -3.75 6.56
CA ARG A 14 13.37 -2.92 7.64
C ARG A 14 14.84 -3.21 7.89
N ASP A 15 15.24 -4.47 7.98
CA ASP A 15 16.63 -4.86 8.25
C ASP A 15 17.59 -4.36 7.17
N ILE A 16 17.17 -4.36 5.90
CA ILE A 16 17.92 -3.73 4.79
C ILE A 16 18.15 -2.23 5.05
N LEU A 17 17.16 -1.55 5.62
CA LEU A 17 17.21 -0.11 5.88
C LEU A 17 17.97 0.26 7.17
N VAL A 18 18.02 -0.60 8.20
CA VAL A 18 18.64 -0.29 9.51
C VAL A 18 20.06 0.27 9.38
N GLY A 19 20.86 -0.21 8.43
CA GLY A 19 22.24 0.24 8.21
C GLY A 19 22.37 1.59 7.48
N LYS A 20 21.31 2.10 6.84
CA LYS A 20 21.32 3.32 6.02
C LYS A 20 20.36 4.40 6.50
N VAL A 21 19.29 3.99 7.19
CA VAL A 21 18.22 4.81 7.71
C VAL A 21 18.08 4.46 9.20
N PRO A 22 18.79 5.19 10.09
CA PRO A 22 18.86 4.83 11.50
C PRO A 22 17.55 5.07 12.25
N ASP A 23 16.75 6.03 11.79
CA ASP A 23 15.46 6.37 12.40
C ASP A 23 14.37 5.34 12.02
N PRO A 24 13.79 4.59 12.99
CA PRO A 24 12.73 3.62 12.71
C PRO A 24 11.49 4.25 12.06
N LYS A 25 11.21 5.53 12.35
CA LYS A 25 10.08 6.23 11.73
C LYS A 25 10.30 6.41 10.24
N SER A 26 11.48 6.88 9.87
CA SER A 26 11.92 6.98 8.48
C SER A 26 11.92 5.62 7.78
N GLN A 27 12.30 4.53 8.44
CA GLN A 27 12.24 3.18 7.85
C GLN A 27 10.81 2.78 7.45
N VAL A 28 9.86 2.97 8.36
CA VAL A 28 8.45 2.66 8.12
C VAL A 28 7.85 3.56 7.04
N GLU A 29 8.25 4.83 7.00
CA GLU A 29 7.84 5.77 5.96
C GLU A 29 8.33 5.32 4.58
N GLN A 30 9.60 4.89 4.45
CA GLN A 30 10.12 4.36 3.18
C GLN A 30 9.38 3.10 2.72
N ILE A 31 9.09 2.16 3.64
CA ILE A 31 8.32 0.95 3.31
C ILE A 31 6.90 1.31 2.87
N THR A 32 6.25 2.22 3.60
CA THR A 32 4.90 2.71 3.29
C THR A 32 4.83 3.32 1.89
N ILE A 33 5.76 4.22 1.57
CA ILE A 33 5.83 4.89 0.27
C ILE A 33 6.05 3.85 -0.84
N ALA A 34 6.99 2.92 -0.65
CA ALA A 34 7.29 1.90 -1.64
C ALA A 34 6.12 0.93 -1.88
N LEU A 35 5.42 0.51 -0.83
CA LEU A 35 4.23 -0.34 -0.94
C LEU A 35 3.09 0.37 -1.69
N ILE A 36 2.81 1.63 -1.39
CA ILE A 36 1.75 2.38 -2.10
C ILE A 36 2.13 2.60 -3.56
N TYR A 37 3.40 2.94 -3.80
CA TYR A 37 3.92 3.15 -5.14
C TYR A 37 3.83 1.90 -6.00
N LYS A 38 4.21 0.72 -5.47
CA LYS A 38 4.04 -0.56 -6.16
C LYS A 38 2.56 -0.86 -6.37
N PHE A 39 1.73 -0.70 -5.34
CA PHE A 39 0.29 -0.94 -5.40
C PHE A 39 -0.39 -0.15 -6.53
N MET A 40 -0.02 1.12 -6.70
CA MET A 40 -0.52 1.93 -7.81
C MET A 40 -0.16 1.34 -9.18
N ASP A 41 1.01 0.74 -9.35
CA ASP A 41 1.41 0.15 -10.64
C ASP A 41 0.69 -1.17 -10.89
N ASP A 42 0.50 -1.97 -9.84
CA ASP A 42 -0.26 -3.22 -9.92
C ASP A 42 -1.73 -2.96 -10.27
N MET A 43 -2.36 -1.94 -9.67
CA MET A 43 -3.72 -1.52 -10.05
C MET A 43 -3.82 -1.05 -11.51
N ASP A 44 -2.80 -0.33 -11.98
CA ASP A 44 -2.71 0.10 -13.37
C ASP A 44 -2.56 -1.10 -14.32
N ALA A 45 -1.73 -2.08 -13.95
CA ALA A 45 -1.52 -3.31 -14.73
C ALA A 45 -2.78 -4.19 -14.76
N GLU A 46 -3.48 -4.33 -13.64
CA GLU A 46 -4.76 -5.04 -13.54
C GLU A 46 -5.82 -4.35 -14.41
N SER A 47 -5.93 -3.02 -14.34
CA SER A 47 -6.82 -2.25 -15.21
C SER A 47 -6.54 -2.52 -16.70
N GLU A 48 -5.28 -2.53 -17.12
CA GLU A 48 -4.88 -2.86 -18.50
C GLU A 48 -5.27 -4.30 -18.89
N GLU A 49 -5.08 -5.27 -18.00
CA GLU A 49 -5.44 -6.68 -18.24
C GLU A 49 -6.95 -6.86 -18.49
N PHE A 50 -7.78 -6.07 -17.80
CA PHE A 50 -9.23 -6.03 -18.01
C PHE A 50 -9.69 -5.07 -19.13
N GLY A 51 -8.77 -4.58 -19.96
CA GLY A 51 -9.07 -3.72 -21.12
C GLY A 51 -9.31 -2.24 -20.80
N GLY A 52 -8.98 -1.81 -19.58
CA GLY A 52 -8.91 -0.42 -19.16
C GLY A 52 -7.59 0.25 -19.54
N GLU A 53 -7.38 1.45 -19.01
CA GLU A 53 -6.16 2.24 -19.21
C GLU A 53 -5.44 2.48 -17.88
N ARG A 54 -4.13 2.73 -17.94
CA ARG A 54 -3.38 3.23 -16.77
C ARG A 54 -3.87 4.60 -16.36
N LYS A 55 -3.94 4.82 -15.05
CA LYS A 55 -4.31 6.10 -14.45
C LYS A 55 -3.16 6.70 -13.65
N PHE A 56 -2.47 5.89 -12.84
CA PHE A 56 -1.45 6.36 -11.92
C PHE A 56 -0.13 6.66 -12.65
N PHE A 57 0.34 5.73 -13.46
CA PHE A 57 1.56 5.84 -14.25
C PHE A 57 1.23 6.09 -15.72
N ALA A 58 0.39 7.09 -15.97
CA ALA A 58 0.00 7.55 -17.30
C ALA A 58 0.73 8.83 -17.72
N ASN A 59 0.68 9.17 -19.01
CA ASN A 59 1.21 10.44 -19.55
C ASN A 59 2.67 10.70 -19.13
N GLY A 60 2.96 11.90 -18.60
CA GLY A 60 4.28 12.31 -18.11
C GLY A 60 4.82 11.49 -16.93
N PHE A 61 4.00 10.66 -16.30
CA PHE A 61 4.39 9.79 -15.18
C PHE A 61 4.67 8.34 -15.61
N SER A 62 4.39 7.98 -16.87
CA SER A 62 4.58 6.62 -17.37
C SER A 62 6.02 6.11 -17.25
N ARG A 63 7.03 6.98 -17.27
CA ARG A 63 8.44 6.61 -17.07
C ARG A 63 8.75 6.11 -15.66
N TYR A 64 7.90 6.40 -14.68
CA TYR A 64 8.06 6.00 -13.29
C TYR A 64 7.30 4.71 -12.95
N GLY A 65 6.73 3.97 -13.91
CA GLY A 65 6.06 2.71 -13.59
C GLY A 65 6.99 1.68 -12.94
N TRP A 66 6.45 0.84 -12.06
CA TRP A 66 7.20 -0.15 -11.27
C TRP A 66 7.97 -1.12 -12.17
N ALA A 67 7.31 -1.64 -13.22
CA ALA A 67 7.95 -2.53 -14.20
C ALA A 67 9.18 -1.88 -14.88
N LYS A 68 9.18 -0.56 -15.08
CA LYS A 68 10.32 0.17 -15.65
C LYS A 68 11.44 0.34 -14.63
N LEU A 69 11.08 0.56 -13.37
CA LEU A 69 12.03 0.67 -12.26
C LEU A 69 12.77 -0.65 -11.99
N MET A 70 12.06 -1.78 -12.07
CA MET A 70 12.59 -3.13 -11.77
C MET A 70 13.25 -3.83 -12.97
N ARG A 71 13.33 -3.17 -14.14
CA ARG A 71 13.93 -3.75 -15.34
C ARG A 71 15.41 -4.06 -15.14
N SER A 72 15.82 -5.29 -15.46
CA SER A 72 17.18 -5.82 -15.27
C SER A 72 18.32 -5.06 -15.96
N GLY A 73 18.02 -4.27 -16.99
CA GLY A 73 19.02 -3.50 -17.75
C GLY A 73 19.35 -2.12 -17.18
N LEU A 74 18.70 -1.69 -16.09
CA LEU A 74 18.82 -0.35 -15.54
C LEU A 74 19.94 -0.29 -14.50
N GLY A 75 20.89 0.65 -14.65
CA GLY A 75 22.07 0.74 -13.77
C GLY A 75 21.71 1.14 -12.34
N GLY A 76 22.50 0.78 -11.32
CA GLY A 76 22.10 1.01 -9.92
C GLY A 76 21.91 2.49 -9.57
N HIS A 77 22.81 3.37 -10.04
CA HIS A 77 22.66 4.81 -9.88
C HIS A 77 21.47 5.37 -10.67
N GLU A 78 21.17 4.77 -11.83
CA GLU A 78 20.02 5.14 -12.64
C GLU A 78 18.72 4.76 -11.92
N THR A 79 18.66 3.58 -11.29
CA THR A 79 17.52 3.12 -10.48
C THR A 79 17.30 4.08 -9.31
N LEU A 80 18.37 4.49 -8.65
CA LEU A 80 18.33 5.43 -7.53
C LEU A 80 17.79 6.79 -7.96
N ASN A 81 18.30 7.33 -9.06
CA ASN A 81 17.84 8.62 -9.59
C ASN A 81 16.38 8.54 -10.06
N LEU A 82 16.00 7.46 -10.75
CA LEU A 82 14.64 7.28 -11.25
C LEU A 82 13.63 7.17 -10.10
N TYR A 83 13.92 6.34 -9.09
CA TYR A 83 13.05 6.18 -7.93
C TYR A 83 12.96 7.47 -7.10
N GLY A 84 14.09 8.11 -6.82
CA GLY A 84 14.14 9.38 -6.10
C GLY A 84 13.37 10.49 -6.82
N GLU A 85 13.52 10.61 -8.14
CA GLU A 85 12.73 11.54 -8.95
C GLU A 85 11.24 11.19 -8.93
N ALA A 86 10.91 9.90 -9.01
CA ALA A 86 9.53 9.43 -9.03
C ALA A 86 8.78 9.82 -7.76
N ILE A 87 9.28 9.43 -6.58
CA ILE A 87 8.59 9.69 -5.30
C ILE A 87 8.48 11.19 -5.02
N ALA A 88 9.46 12.00 -5.45
CA ALA A 88 9.42 13.45 -5.29
C ALA A 88 8.38 14.12 -6.20
N LYS A 89 8.09 13.56 -7.38
CA LYS A 89 7.11 14.09 -8.34
C LYS A 89 5.70 13.52 -8.18
N MET A 90 5.52 12.40 -7.47
CA MET A 90 4.19 11.82 -7.23
C MET A 90 3.16 12.80 -6.64
N PRO A 91 3.50 13.77 -5.77
CA PRO A 91 2.55 14.78 -5.31
C PRO A 91 1.96 15.66 -6.41
N GLU A 92 2.60 15.76 -7.57
CA GLU A 92 2.14 16.54 -8.72
C GLU A 92 1.31 15.70 -9.69
N ASN A 93 1.18 14.40 -9.46
CA ASN A 93 0.56 13.47 -10.40
C ASN A 93 -0.96 13.63 -10.45
N PRO A 94 -1.54 14.08 -11.59
CA PRO A 94 -2.98 14.31 -11.70
C PRO A 94 -3.80 13.02 -11.59
N GLY A 95 -3.20 11.86 -11.89
CA GLY A 95 -3.84 10.54 -11.81
C GLY A 95 -4.08 10.04 -10.39
N ILE A 96 -3.35 10.57 -9.41
CA ILE A 96 -3.48 10.21 -8.00
C ILE A 96 -4.58 11.08 -7.35
N PRO A 97 -5.54 10.52 -6.60
CA PRO A 97 -6.48 11.33 -5.83
C PRO A 97 -5.76 12.20 -4.78
N LEU A 98 -6.28 13.40 -4.49
CA LEU A 98 -5.62 14.37 -3.59
C LEU A 98 -5.16 13.76 -2.25
N LEU A 99 -5.99 12.94 -1.62
CA LEU A 99 -5.67 12.27 -0.37
C LEU A 99 -4.41 11.39 -0.44
N PHE A 100 -4.19 10.71 -1.57
CA PHE A 100 -3.02 9.85 -1.76
C PHE A 100 -1.76 10.65 -2.14
N ARG A 101 -1.92 11.84 -2.74
CA ARG A 101 -0.77 12.73 -3.02
C ARG A 101 -0.11 13.22 -1.75
N ASP A 102 -0.89 13.41 -0.68
CA ASP A 102 -0.37 13.84 0.61
C ASP A 102 0.58 12.82 1.25
N ILE A 103 0.46 11.53 0.91
CA ILE A 103 1.38 10.48 1.37
C ILE A 103 2.78 10.69 0.81
N PHE A 104 2.88 11.18 -0.43
CA PHE A 104 4.15 11.46 -1.09
C PHE A 104 4.66 12.88 -0.79
N LYS A 105 3.93 13.67 -0.01
CA LYS A 105 4.31 15.06 0.29
C LYS A 105 5.61 15.08 1.08
N ASN A 106 6.62 15.74 0.53
CA ASN A 106 7.99 15.74 1.04
C ASN A 106 8.66 14.36 1.07
N ALA A 107 8.13 13.36 0.33
CA ALA A 107 8.80 12.08 0.18
C ALA A 107 10.17 12.28 -0.48
N TYR A 108 11.19 11.69 0.13
CA TYR A 108 12.55 11.69 -0.41
C TYR A 108 13.24 10.38 -0.05
N LEU A 109 14.30 10.05 -0.81
CA LEU A 109 15.15 8.91 -0.52
C LEU A 109 16.29 9.37 0.40
N PRO A 110 16.35 8.92 1.67
CA PRO A 110 17.29 9.45 2.66
C PRO A 110 18.71 8.90 2.53
N TYR A 111 18.98 8.02 1.58
CA TYR A 111 20.28 7.39 1.36
C TYR A 111 20.65 7.37 -0.13
N ARG A 112 21.96 7.28 -0.40
CA ARG A 112 22.54 7.23 -1.76
C ARG A 112 23.31 5.94 -1.97
N ASP A 113 22.64 4.80 -1.78
CA ASP A 113 23.24 3.48 -1.94
C ASP A 113 22.39 2.60 -2.88
N PRO A 114 22.83 2.42 -4.14
CA PRO A 114 22.10 1.66 -5.15
C PRO A 114 21.80 0.22 -4.78
N GLU A 115 22.74 -0.47 -4.13
CA GLU A 115 22.59 -1.88 -3.79
C GLU A 115 21.56 -2.07 -2.67
N THR A 116 21.57 -1.17 -1.67
CA THR A 116 20.52 -1.11 -0.65
C THR A 116 19.16 -0.87 -1.29
N LEU A 117 19.04 0.11 -2.21
CA LEU A 117 17.76 0.40 -2.85
C LEU A 117 17.25 -0.80 -3.66
N ARG A 118 18.11 -1.45 -4.43
CA ARG A 118 17.72 -2.63 -5.23
C ARG A 118 17.29 -3.79 -4.34
N ALA A 119 18.03 -4.08 -3.28
CA ALA A 119 17.66 -5.12 -2.32
C ALA A 119 16.31 -4.79 -1.68
N PHE A 120 16.11 -3.54 -1.26
CA PHE A 120 14.86 -3.05 -0.68
C PHE A 120 13.68 -3.18 -1.66
N LEU A 121 13.78 -2.63 -2.86
CA LEU A 121 12.73 -2.69 -3.87
C LEU A 121 12.40 -4.12 -4.28
N LYS A 122 13.39 -5.03 -4.30
CA LYS A 122 13.16 -6.45 -4.55
C LYS A 122 12.28 -7.10 -3.47
N ILE A 123 12.46 -6.75 -2.20
CA ILE A 123 11.57 -7.24 -1.13
C ILE A 123 10.17 -6.68 -1.30
N ILE A 124 10.04 -5.40 -1.68
CA ILE A 124 8.74 -4.78 -1.98
C ILE A 124 8.07 -5.44 -3.19
N ASP A 125 8.84 -5.88 -4.18
CA ASP A 125 8.34 -6.56 -5.38
C ASP A 125 7.63 -7.89 -5.06
N GLU A 126 8.02 -8.56 -3.98
CA GLU A 126 7.40 -9.82 -3.55
C GLU A 126 5.97 -9.65 -2.98
N PHE A 127 5.54 -8.41 -2.68
CA PHE A 127 4.19 -8.17 -2.20
C PHE A 127 3.19 -8.27 -3.36
N GLU A 128 2.40 -9.35 -3.36
CA GLU A 128 1.28 -9.52 -4.28
C GLU A 128 0.00 -8.96 -3.66
N TYR A 129 -0.79 -8.26 -4.48
CA TYR A 129 -2.00 -7.55 -4.06
C TYR A 129 -3.28 -8.30 -4.46
N ASP A 130 -3.24 -9.63 -4.43
CA ASP A 130 -4.40 -10.49 -4.68
C ASP A 130 -5.58 -10.19 -3.73
N HIS A 131 -5.30 -9.63 -2.55
CA HIS A 131 -6.29 -9.21 -1.58
C HIS A 131 -5.92 -7.85 -0.94
N SER A 132 -6.78 -6.84 -1.11
CA SER A 132 -6.66 -5.52 -0.44
C SER A 132 -6.49 -5.59 1.09
N GLU A 133 -6.88 -6.71 1.70
CA GLU A 133 -6.68 -7.00 3.12
C GLU A 133 -5.22 -7.18 3.51
N ARG A 134 -4.37 -7.72 2.62
CA ARG A 134 -2.95 -7.94 2.88
C ARG A 134 -2.18 -6.63 3.00
N LEU A 135 -2.54 -5.63 2.19
CA LEU A 135 -2.00 -4.29 2.31
C LEU A 135 -2.44 -3.65 3.63
N GLY A 136 -3.71 -3.79 4.01
CA GLY A 136 -4.21 -3.34 5.30
C GLY A 136 -3.46 -3.97 6.47
N ASP A 137 -3.32 -5.30 6.51
CA ASP A 137 -2.58 -6.00 7.56
C ASP A 137 -1.09 -5.58 7.59
N ALA A 138 -0.46 -5.36 6.42
CA ALA A 138 0.92 -4.85 6.32
C ALA A 138 1.07 -3.44 6.93
N PHE A 139 0.14 -2.54 6.61
CA PHE A 139 0.08 -1.19 7.19
C PHE A 139 -0.08 -1.22 8.70
N GLU A 140 -0.99 -2.07 9.20
CA GLU A 140 -1.20 -2.25 10.63
C GLU A 140 0.08 -2.69 11.35
N TYR A 141 0.80 -3.64 10.77
CA TYR A 141 2.06 -4.09 11.33
C TYR A 141 3.10 -2.98 11.37
N LEU A 142 3.25 -2.23 10.29
CA LEU A 142 4.14 -1.07 10.20
C LEU A 142 3.82 -0.01 11.27
N LEU A 143 2.54 0.25 11.53
CA LEU A 143 2.11 1.16 12.61
C LEU A 143 2.47 0.60 13.99
N SER A 144 2.33 -0.71 14.22
CA SER A 144 2.70 -1.34 15.50
C SER A 144 4.20 -1.23 15.81
N VAL A 145 5.04 -1.22 14.77
CA VAL A 145 6.50 -1.10 14.87
C VAL A 145 6.94 0.33 15.27
N LEU A 146 6.13 1.35 14.98
CA LEU A 146 6.42 2.76 15.32
C LEU A 146 6.29 3.10 16.81
N GLY A 147 6.00 2.13 17.67
CA GLY A 147 6.02 2.34 19.11
C GLY A 147 4.70 2.78 19.73
N SER A 148 3.56 2.44 19.14
CA SER A 148 2.28 2.38 19.86
C SER A 148 2.08 1.01 20.54
N GLN A 149 3.14 0.42 21.10
CA GLN A 149 3.04 -0.80 21.92
C GLN A 149 2.09 -0.66 23.13
N GLY A 150 1.69 0.56 23.48
CA GLY A 150 0.65 0.82 24.50
C GLY A 150 -0.77 1.04 23.97
N ASP A 151 -0.97 1.28 22.66
CA ASP A 151 -2.20 1.94 22.18
C ASP A 151 -2.70 1.52 20.79
N ALA A 152 -1.99 0.66 20.05
CA ALA A 152 -2.46 0.21 18.71
C ALA A 152 -3.79 -0.58 18.75
N GLY A 153 -4.12 -1.19 19.90
CA GLY A 153 -5.38 -1.91 20.09
C GLY A 153 -6.62 -1.01 20.18
N GLN A 154 -6.46 0.30 20.46
CA GLN A 154 -7.61 1.20 20.62
C GLN A 154 -8.28 1.59 19.29
N PHE A 155 -7.61 1.34 18.16
CA PHE A 155 -8.11 1.68 16.83
C PHE A 155 -8.68 0.48 16.06
N ARG A 156 -8.69 -0.71 16.66
CA ARG A 156 -9.02 -1.95 15.94
C ARG A 156 -10.06 -2.80 16.63
N THR A 157 -11.13 -3.07 15.90
CA THR A 157 -12.06 -4.15 16.22
C THR A 157 -11.57 -5.45 15.53
N PRO A 158 -11.44 -6.59 16.23
CA PRO A 158 -11.10 -7.87 15.61
C PRO A 158 -12.01 -8.23 14.42
N ARG A 159 -11.43 -8.75 13.33
CA ARG A 159 -12.15 -8.96 12.06
C ARG A 159 -13.41 -9.83 12.19
N HIS A 160 -13.33 -10.92 12.96
CA HIS A 160 -14.48 -11.78 13.23
C HIS A 160 -15.62 -11.05 13.97
N ILE A 161 -15.32 -10.04 14.80
CA ILE A 161 -16.32 -9.20 15.45
C ILE A 161 -16.96 -8.25 14.43
N ILE A 162 -16.14 -7.61 13.59
CA ILE A 162 -16.63 -6.74 12.52
C ILE A 162 -17.58 -7.51 11.60
N ASP A 163 -17.13 -8.65 11.08
CA ASP A 163 -17.90 -9.45 10.13
C ASP A 163 -19.18 -9.98 10.77
N PHE A 164 -19.13 -10.38 12.05
CA PHE A 164 -20.32 -10.75 12.81
C PHE A 164 -21.31 -9.58 12.90
N ILE A 165 -20.86 -8.40 13.35
CA ILE A 165 -21.73 -7.23 13.49
C ILE A 165 -22.33 -6.84 12.14
N VAL A 166 -21.54 -6.80 11.07
CA VAL A 166 -22.03 -6.49 9.72
C VAL A 166 -23.04 -7.53 9.24
N SER A 167 -22.81 -8.82 9.50
CA SER A 167 -23.75 -9.88 9.15
C SER A 167 -25.10 -9.76 9.87
N VAL A 168 -25.09 -9.24 11.11
CA VAL A 168 -26.29 -9.01 11.91
C VAL A 168 -27.03 -7.74 11.48
N ILE A 169 -26.28 -6.66 11.19
CA ILE A 169 -26.85 -5.40 10.68
C ILE A 169 -27.44 -5.59 9.28
N ASP A 170 -26.80 -6.44 8.46
CA ASP A 170 -27.23 -6.78 7.10
C ASP A 170 -27.46 -5.55 6.18
N PRO A 171 -26.45 -4.67 6.01
CA PRO A 171 -26.61 -3.41 5.29
C PRO A 171 -26.97 -3.65 3.82
N LYS A 172 -27.81 -2.78 3.26
CA LYS A 172 -28.32 -2.87 1.87
C LYS A 172 -27.68 -1.82 0.96
N LYS A 173 -27.62 -2.11 -0.35
CA LYS A 173 -27.04 -1.21 -1.36
C LYS A 173 -27.71 0.17 -1.48
N THR A 174 -28.92 0.30 -0.96
CA THR A 174 -29.70 1.57 -0.95
C THR A 174 -29.52 2.37 0.33
N GLU A 175 -28.74 1.87 1.28
CA GLU A 175 -28.55 2.49 2.60
C GLU A 175 -27.20 3.23 2.68
N THR A 176 -27.13 4.16 3.63
CA THR A 176 -25.89 4.89 3.93
C THR A 176 -25.24 4.30 5.17
N VAL A 177 -23.96 3.94 5.06
CA VAL A 177 -23.16 3.43 6.18
C VAL A 177 -22.20 4.52 6.65
N LEU A 178 -22.23 4.83 7.94
CA LEU A 178 -21.33 5.78 8.59
C LEU A 178 -20.62 5.10 9.76
N ASP A 179 -19.30 5.22 9.80
CA ASP A 179 -18.49 4.87 10.95
C ASP A 179 -17.73 6.12 11.43
N PRO A 180 -18.18 6.79 12.51
CA PRO A 180 -17.60 8.03 12.98
C PRO A 180 -16.24 7.84 13.68
N ALA A 181 -15.84 6.59 13.94
CA ALA A 181 -14.57 6.23 14.56
C ALA A 181 -13.86 5.13 13.75
N CYS A 182 -13.87 5.29 12.42
CA CYS A 182 -13.58 4.19 11.49
C CYS A 182 -12.20 3.56 11.61
N GLY A 183 -11.22 4.24 12.21
CA GLY A 183 -9.85 3.74 12.32
C GLY A 183 -9.34 3.28 10.96
N THR A 184 -9.11 1.97 10.83
CA THR A 184 -8.65 1.29 9.61
C THR A 184 -9.77 1.01 8.58
N ALA A 185 -10.92 1.64 8.77
CA ALA A 185 -12.15 1.48 7.99
C ALA A 185 -12.70 0.04 7.96
N GLY A 186 -12.42 -0.76 8.98
CA GLY A 186 -12.78 -2.18 9.02
C GLY A 186 -14.28 -2.46 8.82
N PHE A 187 -15.16 -1.71 9.49
CA PHE A 187 -16.62 -1.83 9.32
C PHE A 187 -17.10 -1.39 7.95
N LEU A 188 -16.53 -0.32 7.38
CA LEU A 188 -16.90 0.17 6.05
C LEU A 188 -16.52 -0.84 4.96
N ILE A 189 -15.32 -1.40 5.04
CA ILE A 189 -14.84 -2.43 4.11
C ILE A 189 -15.71 -3.69 4.21
N SER A 190 -15.99 -4.18 5.43
CA SER A 190 -16.82 -5.38 5.62
C SER A 190 -18.27 -5.15 5.16
N SER A 191 -18.85 -3.97 5.43
CA SER A 191 -20.18 -3.58 4.93
C SER A 191 -20.23 -3.57 3.40
N TRP A 192 -19.22 -2.99 2.74
CA TRP A 192 -19.12 -3.01 1.28
C TRP A 192 -19.04 -4.43 0.73
N LYS A 193 -18.20 -5.30 1.32
CA LYS A 193 -18.08 -6.72 0.92
C LYS A 193 -19.40 -7.47 1.09
N HIS A 194 -20.13 -7.23 2.19
CA HIS A 194 -21.44 -7.84 2.45
C HIS A 194 -22.49 -7.41 1.42
N ILE A 195 -22.56 -6.11 1.13
CA ILE A 195 -23.45 -5.56 0.11
C ILE A 195 -23.12 -6.16 -1.26
N LEU A 196 -21.83 -6.19 -1.64
CA LEU A 196 -21.39 -6.75 -2.91
C LEU A 196 -21.81 -8.23 -3.02
N LYS A 197 -21.45 -9.05 -2.04
CA LYS A 197 -21.78 -10.48 -2.00
C LYS A 197 -23.28 -10.77 -2.10
N THR A 198 -24.13 -9.92 -1.54
CA THR A 198 -25.59 -10.09 -1.55
C THR A 198 -26.25 -9.57 -2.83
N ASN A 199 -25.50 -8.90 -3.71
CA ASN A 199 -26.03 -8.24 -4.91
C ASN A 199 -25.29 -8.61 -6.21
N THR A 200 -24.23 -9.41 -6.15
CA THR A 200 -23.56 -10.02 -7.30
C THR A 200 -24.24 -11.34 -7.64
N ASP A 201 -24.58 -11.54 -8.92
CA ASP A 201 -25.16 -12.80 -9.39
C ASP A 201 -24.07 -13.78 -9.86
N ALA A 202 -24.44 -14.92 -10.43
CA ALA A 202 -23.47 -15.92 -10.87
C ALA A 202 -22.55 -15.46 -12.02
N GLN A 203 -22.84 -14.32 -12.63
CA GLN A 203 -22.14 -13.76 -13.80
C GLN A 203 -21.25 -12.56 -13.43
N GLY A 204 -21.26 -12.11 -12.18
CA GLY A 204 -20.48 -10.97 -11.69
C GLY A 204 -21.29 -9.69 -11.62
#